data_AF-A0A8B9K9S9-F1
#
_entry.id   AF-A0A8B9K9S9-F1
#
_cell.length_a   1.000
_cell.length_b   1.000
_cell.length_c   1.000
_cell.angle_alpha   90.00
_cell.angle_beta   90.00
_cell.angle_gamma   90.00
#
_symmetry.space_group_name_H-M   'P 1'
#
loop_
_entity.id
_entity.type
_entity.pdbx_description
1 polymer ?
#
loop_
_entity_poly.entity_id
_entity_poly.type
_entity_poly.pdbx_seq_one_letter_code
_entity_poly.pdbx_strand_id
1 'polypeptide(L)'
;MRKKMATIDKEKDRMEQELQKYRSFYGDLDSPHPKGEAGGPPTTRESELKLRLRLVEEEANILGRKIVELEVENRGLRAELDNLRGDESSPEGAPGGARGGAREQGAELSELRQQLQLVEDEAELLRRNLADVEEQNRRVTGELNKLRFKEGWRHGSGSASGGGALQEELKAARLQINDLSGKVMQLQYENRVLLSNMQRYEVTTAHLDSDAESEGAGRRGSDDDSSSSRLPPHRKREGPVGGESDSEEVRNSASRCPPLYTDAGRFLPRSLRERQQMMDVRAEAERLGRTIDRLITDSGAIMAEARVFVANGDPFGRGEEEGDGGRVREHELLFRINAQMKAFRKELQGFIDRLELPRPEERRSEEPLSVSPTLGQYLPKPCPPPQLLLFHCHFHQTNYLT
;
A
#
# COMPACT_ATOMS: atom_id res chain seq x y z
N MET A 1 -84.68 94.21 -45.14
CA MET A 1 -83.77 93.17 -45.65
C MET A 1 -82.32 93.64 -45.70
N ARG A 2 -81.95 94.66 -46.49
CA ARG A 2 -80.54 95.11 -46.63
C ARG A 2 -79.79 95.39 -45.32
N LYS A 3 -80.40 96.10 -44.36
CA LYS A 3 -79.79 96.38 -43.04
C LYS A 3 -79.51 95.11 -42.22
N LYS A 4 -80.40 94.11 -42.28
CA LYS A 4 -80.23 92.83 -41.58
C LYS A 4 -79.11 91.99 -42.21
N MET A 5 -78.94 92.08 -43.54
CA MET A 5 -77.81 91.43 -44.20
C MET A 5 -76.49 92.07 -43.78
N ALA A 6 -76.43 93.40 -43.76
CA ALA A 6 -75.22 94.10 -43.32
C ALA A 6 -74.83 93.83 -41.85
N THR A 7 -75.80 93.56 -40.97
CA THR A 7 -75.49 93.14 -39.59
C THR A 7 -74.99 91.70 -39.54
N ILE A 8 -75.60 90.79 -40.32
CA ILE A 8 -75.16 89.39 -40.41
C ILE A 8 -73.75 89.30 -41.01
N ASP A 9 -73.43 90.10 -42.04
CA ASP A 9 -72.10 90.12 -42.64
C ASP A 9 -71.04 90.60 -41.64
N LYS A 10 -71.35 91.63 -40.85
CA LYS A 10 -70.45 92.10 -39.78
C LYS A 10 -70.27 91.07 -38.66
N GLU A 11 -71.33 90.37 -38.28
CA GLU A 11 -71.27 89.30 -37.29
C GLU A 11 -70.48 88.10 -37.83
N LYS A 12 -70.68 87.75 -39.10
CA LYS A 12 -69.90 86.72 -39.79
C LYS A 12 -68.41 87.06 -39.81
N ASP A 13 -68.03 88.27 -40.22
CA ASP A 13 -66.63 88.72 -40.25
C ASP A 13 -66.01 88.68 -38.84
N ARG A 14 -66.78 89.05 -37.81
CA ARG A 14 -66.34 88.97 -36.41
C ARG A 14 -66.11 87.52 -35.98
N MET A 15 -67.04 86.62 -36.28
CA MET A 15 -66.92 85.20 -35.95
C MET A 15 -65.75 84.55 -36.73
N GLU A 16 -65.53 84.94 -37.99
CA GLU A 16 -64.38 84.51 -38.78
C GLU A 16 -63.05 84.97 -38.16
N GLN A 17 -62.98 86.21 -37.66
CA GLN A 17 -61.80 86.70 -36.94
C GLN A 17 -61.57 85.97 -35.61
N GLU A 18 -62.63 85.69 -34.85
CA GLU A 18 -62.54 84.92 -33.61
C GLU A 18 -62.08 83.48 -33.90
N LEU A 19 -62.63 82.82 -34.94
CA LEU A 19 -62.16 81.52 -35.41
C LEU A 19 -60.69 81.54 -35.86
N GLN A 20 -60.27 82.59 -36.58
CA GLN A 20 -58.86 82.73 -36.98
C GLN A 20 -57.94 82.93 -35.78
N LYS A 21 -58.37 83.67 -34.75
CA LYS A 21 -57.66 83.77 -33.48
C LYS A 21 -57.58 82.42 -32.76
N TYR A 22 -58.69 81.70 -32.64
CA TYR A 22 -58.70 80.35 -32.05
C TYR A 22 -57.77 79.39 -32.82
N ARG A 23 -57.80 79.40 -34.16
CA ARG A 23 -56.87 78.62 -35.01
C ARG A 23 -55.41 79.00 -34.79
N SER A 24 -55.11 80.28 -34.57
CA SER A 24 -53.74 80.74 -34.28
C SER A 24 -53.23 80.31 -32.90
N PHE A 25 -54.12 80.26 -31.89
CA PHE A 25 -53.75 79.86 -30.52
C PHE A 25 -53.67 78.34 -30.33
N TYR A 26 -54.58 77.59 -30.95
CA TYR A 26 -54.77 76.16 -30.68
C TYR A 26 -54.48 75.26 -31.88
N GLY A 27 -54.15 75.83 -33.05
CA GLY A 27 -53.98 75.10 -34.29
C GLY A 27 -55.29 74.88 -35.02
N ASP A 28 -55.19 74.56 -36.31
CA ASP A 28 -56.32 74.21 -37.16
C ASP A 28 -56.50 72.69 -37.19
N LEU A 29 -57.73 72.20 -37.01
CA LEU A 29 -58.02 70.75 -37.00
C LEU A 29 -58.06 70.15 -38.41
N ASP A 30 -58.33 70.99 -39.41
CA ASP A 30 -58.24 70.67 -40.85
C ASP A 30 -56.85 70.97 -41.44
N SER A 31 -55.94 71.56 -40.65
CA SER A 31 -54.51 71.47 -40.95
C SER A 31 -54.05 70.05 -40.60
N PRO A 32 -53.32 69.35 -41.47
CA PRO A 32 -52.88 67.99 -41.20
C PRO A 32 -52.07 67.99 -39.89
N HIS A 33 -52.73 67.47 -38.86
CA HIS A 33 -52.35 67.40 -37.45
C HIS A 33 -50.83 67.54 -37.15
N PRO A 34 -50.43 68.37 -36.17
CA PRO A 34 -49.09 68.33 -35.64
C PRO A 34 -48.96 67.10 -34.74
N LYS A 35 -48.41 66.01 -35.29
CA LYS A 35 -47.77 64.99 -34.46
C LYS A 35 -46.31 65.42 -34.31
N GLY A 36 -45.88 65.60 -33.06
CA GLY A 36 -44.47 65.82 -32.74
C GLY A 36 -43.58 64.85 -33.51
N GLU A 37 -42.53 65.41 -34.12
CA GLU A 37 -41.41 64.71 -34.75
C GLU A 37 -41.72 63.77 -35.93
N ALA A 38 -42.49 64.22 -36.93
CA ALA A 38 -42.30 63.79 -38.32
C ALA A 38 -43.21 64.60 -39.26
N GLY A 39 -42.69 65.73 -39.77
CA GLY A 39 -43.38 66.56 -40.77
C GLY A 39 -43.29 65.93 -42.17
N GLY A 40 -44.04 64.85 -42.41
CA GLY A 40 -44.07 64.14 -43.69
C GLY A 40 -45.49 63.97 -44.27
N PRO A 41 -45.63 63.81 -45.60
CA PRO A 41 -46.90 63.49 -46.27
C PRO A 41 -47.63 62.29 -45.61
N PRO A 42 -48.98 62.20 -45.71
CA PRO A 42 -49.76 61.13 -45.07
C PRO A 42 -49.30 59.73 -45.46
N THR A 43 -48.82 59.54 -46.70
CA THR A 43 -48.26 58.28 -47.19
C THR A 43 -46.94 57.90 -46.49
N THR A 44 -46.09 58.87 -46.16
CA THR A 44 -44.85 58.66 -45.41
C THR A 44 -45.16 58.25 -43.97
N ARG A 45 -46.12 58.92 -43.33
CA ARG A 45 -46.58 58.58 -41.98
C ARG A 45 -47.18 57.17 -41.91
N GLU A 46 -47.97 56.77 -42.90
CA GLU A 46 -48.49 55.40 -42.99
C GLU A 46 -47.38 54.36 -43.12
N SER A 47 -46.35 54.64 -43.92
CA SER A 47 -45.19 53.75 -44.07
C SER A 47 -44.36 53.63 -42.79
N GLU A 48 -44.20 54.73 -42.05
CA GLU A 48 -43.48 54.74 -40.77
C GLU A 48 -44.24 53.98 -39.69
N LEU A 49 -45.56 54.18 -39.58
CA LEU A 49 -46.40 53.43 -38.64
C LEU A 49 -46.42 51.93 -38.97
N LYS A 50 -46.46 51.56 -40.26
CA LYS A 50 -46.33 50.16 -40.71
C LYS A 50 -44.98 49.56 -40.31
N LEU A 51 -43.89 50.33 -40.43
CA LEU A 51 -42.56 49.87 -39.99
C LEU A 51 -42.51 49.67 -38.49
N ARG A 52 -43.00 50.63 -37.68
CA ARG A 52 -43.07 50.49 -36.22
C ARG A 52 -43.90 49.29 -35.78
N LEU A 53 -45.03 49.06 -36.44
CA LEU A 53 -45.87 47.88 -36.18
C LEU A 53 -45.10 46.58 -36.46
N ARG A 54 -44.40 46.50 -37.60
CA ARG A 54 -43.57 45.33 -37.93
C ARG A 54 -42.44 45.09 -36.91
N LEU A 55 -41.76 46.15 -36.46
CA LEU A 55 -40.71 46.02 -35.45
C LEU A 55 -41.26 45.48 -34.13
N VAL A 56 -42.42 45.96 -33.68
CA VAL A 56 -43.08 45.45 -32.46
C VAL A 56 -43.52 43.99 -32.64
N GLU A 57 -44.05 43.63 -33.80
CA GLU A 57 -44.39 42.24 -34.13
C GLU A 57 -43.14 41.34 -34.11
N GLU A 58 -42.02 41.80 -34.68
CA GLU A 58 -40.73 41.10 -34.66
C GLU A 58 -40.17 40.95 -33.24
N GLU A 59 -40.21 42.01 -32.43
CA GLU A 59 -39.82 41.97 -31.01
C GLU A 59 -40.68 40.98 -30.22
N ALA A 60 -42.00 41.02 -30.39
CA ALA A 60 -42.92 40.06 -29.77
C ALA A 60 -42.61 38.62 -30.20
N ASN A 61 -42.25 38.40 -31.46
CA ASN A 61 -41.87 37.08 -31.97
C ASN A 61 -40.54 36.59 -31.39
N ILE A 62 -39.54 37.47 -31.22
CA ILE A 62 -38.26 37.12 -30.59
C ILE A 62 -38.47 36.78 -29.12
N LEU A 63 -39.23 37.60 -28.39
CA LEU A 63 -39.55 37.37 -26.99
C LEU A 63 -40.37 36.09 -26.80
N GLY A 64 -41.34 35.82 -27.68
CA GLY A 64 -42.12 34.59 -27.67
C GLY A 64 -41.24 33.33 -27.79
N ARG A 65 -40.24 33.36 -28.69
CA ARG A 65 -39.25 32.27 -28.77
C ARG A 65 -38.41 32.15 -27.51
N LYS A 66 -37.95 33.28 -26.94
CA LYS A 66 -37.11 33.27 -25.74
C LYS A 66 -37.86 32.75 -24.51
N ILE A 67 -39.15 33.06 -24.38
CA ILE A 67 -40.01 32.53 -23.31
C ILE A 67 -40.05 31.00 -23.38
N VAL A 68 -40.33 30.43 -24.56
CA VAL A 68 -40.40 28.96 -24.73
C VAL A 68 -39.06 28.30 -24.45
N GLU A 69 -37.95 28.87 -24.93
CA GLU A 69 -36.59 28.38 -24.64
C GLU A 69 -36.32 28.31 -23.14
N LEU A 70 -36.60 29.42 -22.43
CA LEU A 70 -36.45 29.49 -20.97
C LEU A 70 -37.41 28.56 -20.24
N GLU A 71 -38.63 28.36 -20.73
CA GLU A 71 -39.57 27.40 -20.14
C GLU A 71 -39.07 25.95 -20.27
N VAL A 72 -38.50 25.59 -21.43
CA VAL A 72 -37.91 24.26 -21.65
C VAL A 72 -36.70 24.07 -20.75
N GLU A 73 -35.80 25.07 -20.68
CA GLU A 73 -34.64 25.05 -19.78
C GLU A 73 -35.07 24.93 -18.32
N ASN A 74 -36.06 25.72 -17.88
CA ASN A 74 -36.56 25.69 -16.51
C ASN A 74 -37.19 24.33 -16.15
N ARG A 75 -37.93 23.72 -17.09
CA ARG A 75 -38.44 22.35 -16.92
C ARG A 75 -37.31 21.33 -16.86
N GLY A 76 -36.27 21.48 -17.69
CA GLY A 76 -35.07 20.63 -17.66
C GLY A 76 -34.35 20.72 -16.31
N LEU A 77 -34.04 21.93 -15.85
CA LEU A 77 -33.42 22.17 -14.55
C LEU A 77 -34.27 21.65 -13.37
N ARG A 78 -35.60 21.80 -13.44
CA ARG A 78 -36.50 21.19 -12.44
C ARG A 78 -36.41 19.67 -12.43
N ALA A 79 -36.38 19.03 -13.60
CA ALA A 79 -36.21 17.59 -13.69
C ALA A 79 -34.84 17.14 -13.14
N GLU A 80 -33.78 17.90 -13.38
CA GLU A 80 -32.45 17.63 -12.79
C GLU A 80 -32.47 17.79 -11.26
N LEU A 81 -33.10 18.84 -10.74
CA LEU A 81 -33.26 19.02 -9.30
C LEU A 81 -34.11 17.92 -8.66
N ASP A 82 -35.17 17.47 -9.34
CA ASP A 82 -36.01 16.36 -8.88
C ASP A 82 -35.25 15.03 -8.91
N ASN A 83 -34.35 14.81 -9.87
CA ASN A 83 -33.46 13.64 -9.88
C ASN A 83 -32.50 13.64 -8.69
N LEU A 84 -31.86 14.78 -8.40
CA LEU A 84 -30.96 14.92 -7.26
C LEU A 84 -31.70 14.82 -5.92
N ARG A 85 -32.92 15.38 -5.83
CA ARG A 85 -33.77 15.26 -4.64
C ARG A 85 -34.36 13.87 -4.46
N GLY A 86 -34.67 13.16 -5.55
CA GLY A 86 -35.15 11.78 -5.52
C GLY A 86 -34.13 10.82 -4.91
N ASP A 87 -32.84 11.13 -5.03
CA ASP A 87 -31.74 10.41 -4.36
C ASP A 87 -31.66 10.70 -2.86
N GLU A 88 -32.00 11.91 -2.42
CA GLU A 88 -31.94 12.34 -1.00
C GLU A 88 -33.21 12.01 -0.19
N SER A 89 -34.37 11.81 -0.84
CA SER A 89 -35.67 11.83 -0.15
C SER A 89 -36.54 10.57 -0.29
N SER A 90 -35.95 9.39 -0.50
CA SER A 90 -36.70 8.13 -0.38
C SER A 90 -36.49 7.45 0.97
N PRO A 91 -37.33 7.75 1.99
CA PRO A 91 -37.62 6.79 3.04
C PRO A 91 -38.58 5.72 2.47
N GLU A 92 -38.25 4.45 2.71
CA GLU A 92 -39.17 3.31 2.74
C GLU A 92 -40.21 3.15 1.61
N GLY A 93 -39.88 2.27 0.65
CA GLY A 93 -40.83 1.28 0.11
C GLY A 93 -41.73 1.66 -1.07
N ALA A 94 -41.27 1.44 -2.32
CA ALA A 94 -42.01 0.77 -3.40
C ALA A 94 -41.16 0.67 -4.70
N PRO A 95 -41.41 -0.31 -5.58
CA PRO A 95 -40.52 -0.65 -6.69
C PRO A 95 -40.98 -0.05 -8.01
N GLY A 96 -40.05 0.54 -8.78
CA GLY A 96 -40.27 0.78 -10.20
C GLY A 96 -39.55 2.00 -10.75
N GLY A 97 -38.48 1.76 -11.50
CA GLY A 97 -37.91 2.70 -12.47
C GLY A 97 -36.67 3.44 -11.99
N ALA A 98 -35.53 3.13 -12.61
CA ALA A 98 -34.26 3.87 -12.55
C ALA A 98 -33.50 3.90 -11.20
N ARG A 99 -33.29 2.74 -10.55
CA ARG A 99 -32.40 2.58 -9.37
C ARG A 99 -31.10 1.84 -9.71
N GLY A 100 -30.27 2.40 -10.58
CA GLY A 100 -28.90 1.91 -10.81
C GLY A 100 -27.95 2.38 -9.70
N GLY A 101 -27.71 3.69 -9.62
CA GLY A 101 -26.73 4.27 -8.69
C GLY A 101 -27.16 4.31 -7.23
N ALA A 102 -28.44 4.61 -6.93
CA ALA A 102 -28.92 4.71 -5.55
C ALA A 102 -28.88 3.38 -4.77
N ARG A 103 -29.05 2.26 -5.48
CA ARG A 103 -29.04 0.92 -4.87
C ARG A 103 -27.62 0.44 -4.60
N GLU A 104 -26.68 0.76 -5.48
CA GLU A 104 -25.25 0.50 -5.28
C GLU A 104 -24.70 1.35 -4.12
N GLN A 105 -24.99 2.66 -4.08
CA GLN A 105 -24.59 3.53 -2.97
C GLN A 105 -25.20 3.07 -1.63
N GLY A 106 -26.47 2.64 -1.62
CA GLY A 106 -27.10 2.06 -0.43
C GLY A 106 -26.47 0.73 -0.01
N ALA A 107 -26.07 -0.12 -0.96
CA ALA A 107 -25.37 -1.37 -0.70
C ALA A 107 -23.95 -1.12 -0.15
N GLU A 108 -23.20 -0.20 -0.75
CA GLU A 108 -21.88 0.23 -0.27
C GLU A 108 -21.95 0.84 1.14
N LEU A 109 -22.95 1.69 1.42
CA LEU A 109 -23.17 2.21 2.78
C LEU A 109 -23.53 1.10 3.78
N SER A 110 -24.28 0.08 3.35
CA SER A 110 -24.60 -1.06 4.22
C SER A 110 -23.39 -1.97 4.46
N GLU A 111 -22.54 -2.16 3.46
CA GLU A 111 -21.29 -2.91 3.55
C GLU A 111 -20.29 -2.18 4.45
N LEU A 112 -20.18 -0.85 4.31
CA LEU A 112 -19.33 -0.03 5.17
C LEU A 112 -19.78 -0.08 6.64
N ARG A 113 -21.10 -0.06 6.89
CA ARG A 113 -21.66 -0.24 8.24
C ARG A 113 -21.34 -1.64 8.79
N GLN A 114 -21.43 -2.68 7.98
CA GLN A 114 -21.07 -4.03 8.39
C GLN A 114 -19.57 -4.15 8.69
N GLN A 115 -18.71 -3.57 7.86
CA GLN A 115 -17.27 -3.52 8.09
C GLN A 115 -16.92 -2.78 9.38
N LEU A 116 -17.57 -1.65 9.64
CA LEU A 116 -17.40 -0.91 10.89
C LEU A 116 -17.75 -1.79 12.09
N GLN A 117 -18.88 -2.50 12.03
CA GLN A 117 -19.30 -3.38 13.12
C GLN A 117 -18.33 -4.55 13.34
N LEU A 118 -17.79 -5.14 12.28
CA LEU A 118 -16.76 -6.19 12.41
C LEU A 118 -15.49 -5.67 13.07
N VAL A 119 -15.06 -4.45 12.75
CA VAL A 119 -13.89 -3.81 13.37
C VAL A 119 -14.15 -3.48 14.83
N GLU A 120 -15.37 -3.04 15.17
CA GLU A 120 -15.80 -2.80 16.55
C GLU A 120 -15.76 -4.11 17.37
N ASP A 121 -16.33 -5.20 16.83
CA ASP A 121 -16.33 -6.52 17.46
C ASP A 121 -14.90 -7.07 17.65
N GLU A 122 -14.02 -6.90 16.64
CA GLU A 122 -12.62 -7.29 16.73
C GLU A 122 -11.88 -6.48 17.81
N ALA A 123 -12.13 -5.17 17.89
CA ALA A 123 -11.55 -4.31 18.92
C ALA A 123 -12.03 -4.71 20.32
N GLU A 124 -13.30 -5.08 20.50
CA GLU A 124 -13.80 -5.63 21.76
C GLU A 124 -13.14 -6.95 22.13
N LEU A 125 -12.98 -7.85 21.16
CA LEU A 125 -12.32 -9.13 21.37
C LEU A 125 -10.84 -8.94 21.76
N LEU A 126 -10.13 -8.03 21.09
CA LEU A 126 -8.75 -7.67 21.44
C LEU A 126 -8.64 -7.08 22.85
N ARG A 127 -9.60 -6.23 23.28
CA ARG A 127 -9.65 -5.71 24.65
C ARG A 127 -9.85 -6.82 25.69
N ARG A 128 -10.71 -7.80 25.42
CA ARG A 128 -10.91 -8.98 26.29
C ARG A 128 -9.64 -9.83 26.38
N ASN A 129 -9.02 -10.16 25.23
CA ASN A 129 -7.77 -10.91 25.20
C ASN A 129 -6.62 -10.20 25.92
N LEU A 130 -6.53 -8.86 25.77
CA LEU A 130 -5.54 -8.06 26.47
C LEU A 130 -5.76 -8.14 27.99
N ALA A 131 -7.01 -8.02 28.46
CA ALA A 131 -7.33 -8.17 29.89
C ALA A 131 -6.97 -9.58 30.43
N ASP A 132 -7.23 -10.64 29.66
CA ASP A 132 -6.87 -12.01 30.03
C ASP A 132 -5.35 -12.20 30.13
N VAL A 133 -4.60 -11.69 29.15
CA VAL A 133 -3.12 -11.73 29.16
C VAL A 133 -2.56 -10.89 30.30
N GLU A 134 -3.13 -9.72 30.59
CA GLU A 134 -2.76 -8.91 31.75
C GLU A 134 -3.03 -9.63 33.08
N GLU A 135 -4.13 -10.38 33.18
CA GLU A 135 -4.40 -11.21 34.34
C GLU A 135 -3.38 -12.36 34.46
N GLN A 136 -3.07 -13.05 33.37
CA GLN A 136 -2.02 -14.08 33.36
C GLN A 136 -0.67 -13.51 33.78
N ASN A 137 -0.31 -12.32 33.29
CA ASN A 137 0.93 -11.65 33.67
C ASN A 137 0.93 -11.26 35.16
N ARG A 138 -0.20 -10.78 35.70
CA ARG A 138 -0.37 -10.56 37.15
C ARG A 138 -0.20 -11.85 37.96
N ARG A 139 -0.74 -12.98 37.48
CA ARG A 139 -0.60 -14.29 38.13
C ARG A 139 0.86 -14.75 38.14
N VAL A 140 1.53 -14.75 36.98
CA VAL A 140 2.96 -15.12 36.84
C VAL A 140 3.85 -14.19 37.67
N THR A 141 3.60 -12.89 37.62
CA THR A 141 4.33 -11.91 38.45
C THR A 141 4.10 -12.18 39.95
N GLY A 142 2.88 -12.54 40.34
CA GLY A 142 2.57 -12.98 41.71
C GLY A 142 3.34 -14.24 42.11
N GLU A 143 3.44 -15.23 41.23
CA GLU A 143 4.22 -16.45 41.47
C GLU A 143 5.72 -16.17 41.53
N LEU A 144 6.25 -15.36 40.62
CA LEU A 144 7.63 -14.89 40.65
C LEU A 144 7.92 -14.16 41.97
N ASN A 145 7.04 -13.27 42.42
CA ASN A 145 7.22 -12.58 43.69
C ASN A 145 7.15 -13.54 44.88
N LYS A 146 6.28 -14.56 44.85
CA LYS A 146 6.26 -15.62 45.87
C LYS A 146 7.56 -16.43 45.88
N LEU A 147 8.09 -16.78 44.70
CA LEU A 147 9.37 -17.50 44.58
C LEU A 147 10.54 -16.63 45.02
N ARG A 148 10.58 -15.36 44.62
CA ARG A 148 11.55 -14.36 45.07
C ARG A 148 11.49 -14.13 46.58
N PHE A 149 10.30 -14.10 47.17
CA PHE A 149 10.14 -14.02 48.62
C PHE A 149 10.59 -15.31 49.30
N LYS A 150 10.31 -16.48 48.71
CA LYS A 150 10.80 -17.77 49.20
C LYS A 150 12.32 -17.89 49.09
N GLU A 151 12.93 -17.39 48.02
CA GLU A 151 14.39 -17.30 47.82
C GLU A 151 15.03 -16.25 48.75
N GLY A 152 14.39 -15.09 48.90
CA GLY A 152 14.79 -14.03 49.83
C GLY A 152 14.64 -14.44 51.29
N TRP A 153 13.66 -15.29 51.62
CA TRP A 153 13.51 -15.91 52.93
C TRP A 153 14.58 -16.99 53.14
N ARG A 154 14.95 -17.75 52.10
CA ARG A 154 16.09 -18.70 52.13
C ARG A 154 17.46 -18.03 52.23
N HIS A 155 17.60 -16.78 51.77
CA HIS A 155 18.86 -16.02 51.82
C HIS A 155 18.95 -14.99 52.96
N GLY A 156 17.83 -14.49 53.48
CA GLY A 156 17.77 -13.39 54.45
C GLY A 156 17.40 -13.78 55.88
N SER A 157 16.92 -15.00 56.12
CA SER A 157 16.64 -15.51 57.47
C SER A 157 17.11 -16.97 57.52
N GLY A 158 18.05 -17.27 58.40
CA GLY A 158 18.60 -18.62 58.54
C GLY A 158 17.51 -19.65 58.82
N SER A 159 17.14 -20.46 57.82
CA SER A 159 16.45 -21.73 57.97
C SER A 159 16.51 -22.50 56.65
N ALA A 160 17.45 -23.43 56.46
CA ALA A 160 17.40 -24.80 56.98
C ALA A 160 16.07 -25.53 56.65
N SER A 161 15.79 -25.76 55.37
CA SER A 161 14.84 -26.84 55.02
C SER A 161 15.15 -27.57 53.71
N GLY A 162 15.88 -26.95 52.76
CA GLY A 162 16.41 -27.67 51.58
C GLY A 162 17.94 -27.72 51.49
N GLY A 163 18.63 -26.77 52.15
CA GLY A 163 20.09 -26.75 52.20
C GLY A 163 20.69 -27.53 53.37
N GLY A 164 19.88 -27.88 54.38
CA GLY A 164 20.35 -28.62 55.56
C GLY A 164 20.78 -30.04 55.21
N ALA A 165 19.96 -30.77 54.46
CA ALA A 165 20.27 -32.14 54.01
C ALA A 165 21.52 -32.16 53.11
N LEU A 166 21.58 -31.32 52.08
CA LEU A 166 22.76 -31.23 51.20
C LEU A 166 24.02 -30.76 51.95
N GLN A 167 23.89 -29.88 52.96
CA GLN A 167 25.02 -29.43 53.77
C GLN A 167 25.47 -30.51 54.76
N GLU A 168 24.56 -31.33 55.26
CA GLU A 168 24.86 -32.48 56.10
C GLU A 168 25.52 -33.61 55.31
N GLU A 169 25.01 -33.90 54.11
CA GLU A 169 25.63 -34.80 53.14
C GLU A 169 27.03 -34.32 52.73
N LEU A 170 27.22 -33.02 52.47
CA LEU A 170 28.53 -32.44 52.20
C LEU A 170 29.50 -32.60 53.39
N LYS A 171 29.02 -32.45 54.63
CA LYS A 171 29.82 -32.67 55.84
C LYS A 171 30.17 -34.14 56.02
N ALA A 172 29.22 -35.04 55.81
CA ALA A 172 29.43 -36.50 55.88
C ALA A 172 30.43 -36.96 54.81
N ALA A 173 30.30 -36.48 53.57
CA ALA A 173 31.24 -36.75 52.48
C ALA A 173 32.66 -36.25 52.81
N ARG A 174 32.80 -35.06 53.40
CA ARG A 174 34.10 -34.53 53.85
C ARG A 174 34.75 -35.40 54.93
N LEU A 175 33.97 -35.88 55.90
CA LEU A 175 34.46 -36.81 56.93
C LEU A 175 34.89 -38.14 56.30
N GLN A 176 34.08 -38.68 55.40
CA GLN A 176 34.39 -39.93 54.71
C GLN A 176 35.67 -39.83 53.85
N ILE A 177 35.88 -38.70 53.16
CA ILE A 177 37.12 -38.43 52.43
C ILE A 177 38.32 -38.41 53.39
N ASN A 178 38.20 -37.78 54.56
CA ASN A 178 39.26 -37.76 55.55
C ASN A 178 39.57 -39.16 56.11
N ASP A 179 38.54 -39.96 56.42
CA ASP A 179 38.72 -41.33 56.90
C ASP A 179 39.39 -42.22 55.84
N LEU A 180 38.94 -42.11 54.58
CA LEU A 180 39.54 -42.84 53.47
C LEU A 180 40.98 -42.38 53.22
N SER A 181 41.26 -41.08 53.30
CA SER A 181 42.62 -40.53 53.20
C SER A 181 43.55 -41.12 54.27
N GLY A 182 43.07 -41.23 55.51
CA GLY A 182 43.80 -41.89 56.60
C GLY A 182 44.08 -43.37 56.31
N LYS A 183 43.07 -44.12 55.85
CA LYS A 183 43.23 -45.53 55.46
C LYS A 183 44.20 -45.70 54.31
N VAL A 184 44.18 -44.82 53.31
CA VAL A 184 45.13 -44.83 52.19
C VAL A 184 46.55 -44.60 52.69
N MET A 185 46.78 -43.61 53.58
CA MET A 185 48.10 -43.39 54.18
C MET A 185 48.58 -44.62 54.98
N GLN A 186 47.70 -45.26 55.74
CA GLN A 186 48.04 -46.46 56.49
C GLN A 186 48.39 -47.64 55.56
N LEU A 187 47.56 -47.91 54.56
CA LEU A 187 47.82 -48.96 53.58
C LEU A 187 49.10 -48.69 52.78
N GLN A 188 49.39 -47.42 52.45
CA GLN A 188 50.66 -47.05 51.81
C GLN A 188 51.86 -47.33 52.73
N TYR A 189 51.74 -47.06 54.03
CA TYR A 189 52.79 -47.39 54.99
C TYR A 189 52.98 -48.90 55.13
N GLU A 190 51.90 -49.65 55.30
CA GLU A 190 51.94 -51.12 55.38
C GLU A 190 52.53 -51.73 54.11
N ASN A 191 52.12 -51.27 52.92
CA ASN A 191 52.65 -51.74 51.65
C ASN A 191 54.16 -51.45 51.53
N ARG A 192 54.62 -50.26 51.95
CA ARG A 192 56.05 -49.92 51.99
C ARG A 192 56.82 -50.84 52.94
N VAL A 193 56.27 -51.15 54.11
CA VAL A 193 56.90 -52.06 55.09
C VAL A 193 56.91 -53.50 54.56
N LEU A 194 55.82 -53.98 53.98
CA LEU A 194 55.72 -55.32 53.40
C LEU A 194 56.69 -55.51 52.25
N LEU A 195 56.80 -54.56 51.32
CA LEU A 195 57.79 -54.59 50.24
C LEU A 195 59.22 -54.61 50.79
N SER A 196 59.51 -53.82 51.83
CA SER A 196 60.82 -53.82 52.48
C SER A 196 61.11 -55.14 53.20
N ASN A 197 60.11 -55.77 53.81
CA ASN A 197 60.25 -57.09 54.43
C ASN A 197 60.46 -58.18 53.38
N MET A 198 59.70 -58.16 52.28
CA MET A 198 59.85 -59.09 51.17
C MET A 198 61.26 -58.99 50.57
N GLN A 199 61.77 -57.77 50.34
CA GLN A 199 63.16 -57.56 49.90
C GLN A 199 64.18 -58.14 50.88
N ARG A 200 63.95 -58.02 52.20
CA ARG A 200 64.85 -58.64 53.20
C ARG A 200 64.81 -60.17 53.15
N TYR A 201 63.63 -60.76 52.91
CA TYR A 201 63.50 -62.20 52.73
C TYR A 201 64.13 -62.67 51.42
N GLU A 202 63.88 -61.99 50.30
CA GLU A 202 64.50 -62.28 49.00
C GLU A 202 66.02 -62.23 49.06
N VAL A 203 66.59 -61.21 49.71
CA VAL A 203 68.04 -61.10 49.91
C VAL A 203 68.53 -62.26 50.77
N THR A 204 67.87 -62.61 51.88
CA THR A 204 68.31 -63.72 52.72
C THR A 204 68.15 -65.10 52.06
N THR A 205 67.10 -65.36 51.28
CA THR A 205 67.00 -66.58 50.47
C THR A 205 67.99 -66.61 49.32
N ALA A 206 68.26 -65.48 48.66
CA ALA A 206 69.29 -65.39 47.64
C ALA A 206 70.70 -65.66 48.21
N HIS A 207 70.96 -65.32 49.48
CA HIS A 207 72.21 -65.69 50.16
C HIS A 207 72.29 -67.19 50.50
N LEU A 208 71.15 -67.88 50.71
CA LEU A 208 71.13 -69.33 50.92
C LEU A 208 71.26 -70.12 49.59
N ASP A 209 70.82 -69.52 48.48
CA ASP A 209 70.97 -70.09 47.14
C ASP A 209 72.32 -69.73 46.47
N SER A 210 73.08 -68.77 47.02
CA SER A 210 74.40 -68.36 46.51
C SER A 210 75.59 -69.16 47.08
N ASP A 211 75.35 -70.07 48.03
CA ASP A 211 76.38 -71.00 48.54
C ASP A 211 76.41 -72.35 47.78
N ALA A 212 75.60 -72.50 46.72
CA ALA A 212 75.74 -73.54 45.71
C ALA A 212 76.09 -72.89 44.36
N GLU A 213 77.19 -73.32 43.75
CA GLU A 213 77.75 -72.86 42.46
C GLU A 213 78.76 -71.70 42.54
N SER A 214 79.94 -72.00 43.10
CA SER A 214 81.21 -71.45 42.59
C SER A 214 81.68 -72.29 41.40
N GLU A 215 82.14 -71.62 40.34
CA GLU A 215 83.16 -72.00 39.33
C GLU A 215 82.70 -71.76 37.88
N GLY A 216 83.41 -70.90 37.15
CA GLY A 216 83.14 -70.70 35.72
C GLY A 216 83.82 -69.50 35.07
N ALA A 217 85.15 -69.56 35.00
CA ALA A 217 86.08 -68.67 34.29
C ALA A 217 85.60 -67.99 32.98
N GLY A 218 86.08 -66.76 32.70
CA GLY A 218 86.30 -66.34 31.31
C GLY A 218 86.28 -64.85 30.95
N ARG A 219 87.36 -64.13 31.30
CA ARG A 219 88.10 -63.13 30.50
C ARG A 219 87.42 -62.27 29.39
N ARG A 220 87.83 -60.99 29.41
CA ARG A 220 87.85 -59.92 28.37
C ARG A 220 86.50 -59.22 28.16
N GLY A 221 86.38 -57.91 28.07
CA GLY A 221 87.33 -56.82 27.80
C GLY A 221 86.68 -55.87 26.79
N SER A 222 86.80 -54.56 27.01
CA SER A 222 86.47 -53.41 26.15
C SER A 222 85.00 -53.08 25.85
N ASP A 223 84.53 -52.00 26.48
CA ASP A 223 84.18 -50.71 25.87
C ASP A 223 83.40 -50.63 24.55
N ASP A 224 82.33 -49.84 24.67
CA ASP A 224 81.75 -48.88 23.72
C ASP A 224 81.00 -49.31 22.44
N ASP A 225 79.70 -49.03 22.54
CA ASP A 225 78.94 -48.09 21.71
C ASP A 225 78.18 -48.58 20.45
N SER A 226 76.90 -48.20 20.46
CA SER A 226 76.04 -47.83 19.34
C SER A 226 75.72 -48.87 18.24
N SER A 227 74.47 -49.35 18.25
CA SER A 227 73.44 -48.99 17.23
C SER A 227 72.45 -50.10 16.91
N SER A 228 71.17 -49.74 16.99
CA SER A 228 70.10 -50.12 16.06
C SER A 228 69.40 -51.50 16.18
N SER A 229 68.12 -51.38 16.53
CA SER A 229 66.97 -52.06 15.91
C SER A 229 66.59 -53.49 16.33
N ARG A 230 65.53 -53.61 17.16
CA ARG A 230 64.19 -54.13 16.79
C ARG A 230 63.21 -54.05 17.99
N LEU A 231 62.11 -53.31 17.80
CA LEU A 231 60.97 -53.02 18.73
C LEU A 231 59.76 -54.00 18.48
N PRO A 232 58.51 -53.79 18.99
CA PRO A 232 57.90 -53.90 20.35
C PRO A 232 56.54 -54.70 20.39
N PRO A 233 55.66 -54.62 21.44
CA PRO A 233 54.60 -53.57 21.43
C PRO A 233 54.19 -52.89 22.77
N HIS A 234 53.98 -51.58 22.65
CA HIS A 234 53.09 -50.62 23.35
C HIS A 234 52.83 -50.66 24.87
N ARG A 235 53.47 -49.68 25.55
CA ARG A 235 52.92 -48.94 26.70
C ARG A 235 51.96 -47.86 26.17
N LYS A 236 50.85 -47.59 26.87
CA LYS A 236 50.11 -46.32 26.71
C LYS A 236 50.19 -45.49 27.98
N ARG A 237 50.68 -44.27 27.74
CA ARG A 237 50.75 -43.09 28.60
C ARG A 237 49.50 -42.29 28.31
N GLU A 238 48.83 -41.77 29.35
CA GLU A 238 48.00 -40.58 29.19
C GLU A 238 48.26 -39.67 30.40
N GLY A 239 48.65 -38.44 30.09
CA GLY A 239 48.73 -37.34 31.06
C GLY A 239 47.36 -36.68 31.22
N PRO A 240 47.28 -35.56 31.95
CA PRO A 240 46.04 -35.01 32.47
C PRO A 240 45.31 -34.12 31.46
N VAL A 241 44.04 -34.41 31.21
CA VAL A 241 43.01 -33.50 30.68
C VAL A 241 41.74 -33.88 31.46
N GLY A 242 41.23 -33.04 32.35
CA GLY A 242 40.46 -31.85 32.00
C GLY A 242 38.98 -32.24 32.12
N GLY A 243 38.35 -31.82 33.20
CA GLY A 243 37.08 -32.37 33.67
C GLY A 243 35.82 -31.93 32.92
N GLU A 244 34.80 -32.76 33.08
CA GLU A 244 33.39 -32.35 33.19
C GLU A 244 32.60 -33.51 33.81
N SER A 245 32.23 -33.35 35.08
CA SER A 245 31.16 -34.10 35.72
C SER A 245 30.32 -33.10 36.49
N ASP A 246 29.08 -32.94 36.02
CA ASP A 246 27.82 -32.79 36.78
C ASP A 246 26.75 -32.31 35.78
N SER A 247 25.49 -32.75 35.77
CA SER A 247 24.73 -33.61 36.68
C SER A 247 23.46 -34.04 35.95
N GLU A 248 23.01 -35.28 36.18
CA GLU A 248 21.71 -35.79 35.78
C GLU A 248 20.88 -36.03 37.06
N GLU A 249 19.77 -35.30 37.24
CA GLU A 249 18.52 -35.74 37.89
C GLU A 249 17.44 -34.69 37.54
N VAL A 250 16.17 -34.97 37.21
CA VAL A 250 15.37 -36.19 37.08
C VAL A 250 14.06 -35.78 36.36
N ARG A 251 13.60 -36.66 35.45
CA ARG A 251 12.20 -36.95 34.99
C ARG A 251 11.25 -35.79 34.67
N ASN A 252 10.63 -35.84 33.48
CA ASN A 252 9.41 -36.67 33.31
C ASN A 252 8.96 -36.77 31.83
N SER A 253 8.71 -38.01 31.40
CA SER A 253 7.63 -38.45 30.52
C SER A 253 7.12 -37.52 29.40
N ALA A 254 7.43 -37.83 28.14
CA ALA A 254 6.45 -38.34 27.17
C ALA A 254 7.05 -38.48 25.74
N SER A 255 6.70 -39.60 25.12
CA SER A 255 6.52 -39.78 23.66
C SER A 255 7.74 -39.92 22.75
N ARG A 256 8.01 -41.18 22.38
CA ARG A 256 8.76 -41.60 21.18
C ARG A 256 7.93 -41.36 19.92
N CYS A 257 8.48 -40.68 18.91
CA CYS A 257 8.24 -40.93 17.46
C CYS A 257 9.42 -40.36 16.64
N PRO A 258 9.84 -41.01 15.53
CA PRO A 258 11.00 -40.59 14.72
C PRO A 258 10.62 -39.63 13.57
N PRO A 259 11.60 -38.95 12.93
CA PRO A 259 11.36 -37.78 12.08
C PRO A 259 11.33 -38.14 10.59
N LEU A 260 10.29 -37.77 9.84
CA LEU A 260 10.36 -37.55 8.38
C LEU A 260 9.25 -36.56 7.93
N TYR A 261 9.69 -35.39 7.44
CA TYR A 261 9.03 -34.49 6.48
C TYR A 261 7.52 -34.17 6.64
N THR A 262 7.20 -32.96 7.12
CA THR A 262 6.67 -31.88 6.25
C THR A 262 6.66 -30.54 6.99
N ASP A 263 7.07 -29.52 6.25
CA ASP A 263 7.33 -28.13 6.57
C ASP A 263 6.15 -27.38 7.22
N ALA A 264 6.24 -27.10 8.52
CA ALA A 264 5.31 -26.25 9.27
C ALA A 264 6.04 -25.10 9.99
N GLY A 265 7.13 -24.58 9.39
CA GLY A 265 8.02 -23.63 10.04
C GLY A 265 8.22 -22.28 9.33
N ARG A 266 7.55 -22.00 8.20
CA ARG A 266 7.79 -20.77 7.41
C ARG A 266 6.63 -19.77 7.30
N PHE A 267 5.57 -19.92 8.09
CA PHE A 267 4.38 -19.04 7.98
C PHE A 267 3.84 -18.51 9.31
N LEU A 268 4.70 -18.12 10.25
CA LEU A 268 4.28 -17.07 11.17
C LEU A 268 4.37 -15.75 10.39
N PRO A 269 3.24 -15.07 10.10
CA PRO A 269 3.31 -13.77 9.46
C PRO A 269 4.10 -12.85 10.38
N ARG A 270 5.04 -12.10 9.77
CA ARG A 270 5.59 -10.84 10.29
C ARG A 270 4.57 -10.16 11.21
N SER A 271 5.03 -9.72 12.39
CA SER A 271 4.18 -9.21 13.49
C SER A 271 2.97 -8.41 12.96
N LEU A 272 1.78 -8.55 13.57
CA LEU A 272 0.57 -7.82 13.11
C LEU A 272 0.82 -6.31 12.90
N ARG A 273 1.71 -5.74 13.71
CA ARG A 273 2.21 -4.36 13.58
C ARG A 273 2.99 -4.11 12.29
N GLU A 274 3.88 -5.02 11.90
CA GLU A 274 4.64 -4.95 10.64
C GLU A 274 3.72 -5.16 9.42
N ARG A 275 2.68 -6.00 9.54
CA ARG A 275 1.64 -6.14 8.53
C ARG A 275 0.83 -4.85 8.37
N GLN A 276 0.42 -4.22 9.47
CA GLN A 276 -0.27 -2.94 9.45
C GLN A 276 0.60 -1.83 8.84
N GLN A 277 1.87 -1.74 9.24
CA GLN A 277 2.82 -0.78 8.67
C GLN A 277 2.98 -0.96 7.16
N MET A 278 2.98 -2.20 6.64
CA MET A 278 3.03 -2.46 5.21
C MET A 278 1.77 -1.98 4.48
N MET A 279 0.60 -2.15 5.09
CA MET A 279 -0.67 -1.63 4.57
C MET A 279 -0.71 -0.10 4.58
N ASP A 280 -0.21 0.54 5.64
CA ASP A 280 -0.13 2.00 5.75
C ASP A 280 0.83 2.57 4.69
N VAL A 281 2.00 1.94 4.52
CA VAL A 281 2.98 2.32 3.47
C VAL A 281 2.39 2.15 2.07
N ARG A 282 1.59 1.10 1.83
CA ARG A 282 0.88 0.91 0.56
C ARG A 282 -0.15 2.00 0.33
N ALA A 283 -1.01 2.29 1.31
CA ALA A 283 -2.04 3.32 1.20
C ALA A 283 -1.42 4.71 0.97
N GLU A 284 -0.29 4.98 1.62
CA GLU A 284 0.52 6.18 1.41
C GLU A 284 1.09 6.25 -0.01
N ALA A 285 1.69 5.17 -0.50
CA ALA A 285 2.25 5.08 -1.84
C ALA A 285 1.18 5.25 -2.93
N GLU A 286 -0.01 4.68 -2.76
CA GLU A 286 -1.14 4.90 -3.66
C GLU A 286 -1.62 6.36 -3.65
N ARG A 287 -1.69 6.98 -2.47
CA ARG A 287 -2.06 8.39 -2.36
C ARG A 287 -1.06 9.28 -3.08
N LEU A 288 0.23 9.02 -2.90
CA LEU A 288 1.31 9.69 -3.62
C LEU A 288 1.17 9.47 -5.14
N GLY A 289 0.82 8.25 -5.56
CA GLY A 289 0.54 7.90 -6.96
C GLY A 289 -0.56 8.76 -7.58
N ARG A 290 -1.69 8.92 -6.88
CA ARG A 290 -2.80 9.79 -7.32
C ARG A 290 -2.38 11.25 -7.44
N THR A 291 -1.54 11.75 -6.52
CA THR A 291 -1.02 13.12 -6.57
C THR A 291 -0.11 13.34 -7.78
N ILE A 292 0.77 12.38 -8.09
CA ILE A 292 1.66 12.45 -9.24
C ILE A 292 0.87 12.37 -10.55
N ASP A 293 -0.16 11.52 -10.62
CA ASP A 293 -1.03 11.46 -11.81
C ASP A 293 -1.67 12.80 -12.11
N ARG A 294 -2.23 13.47 -11.10
CA ARG A 294 -2.78 14.83 -11.24
C ARG A 294 -1.71 15.81 -11.74
N LEU A 295 -0.52 15.76 -11.16
CA LEU A 295 0.59 16.63 -11.57
C LEU A 295 1.05 16.36 -13.02
N ILE A 296 1.04 15.10 -13.46
CA ILE A 296 1.33 14.71 -14.85
C ILE A 296 0.24 15.25 -15.80
N THR A 297 -1.03 15.17 -15.40
CA THR A 297 -2.16 15.69 -16.18
C THR A 297 -2.09 17.22 -16.27
N ASP A 298 -1.90 17.92 -15.16
CA ASP A 298 -1.84 19.38 -15.11
C ASP A 298 -0.66 19.92 -15.92
N SER A 299 0.53 19.33 -15.75
CA SER A 299 1.70 19.69 -16.58
C SER A 299 1.51 19.31 -18.05
N GLY A 300 0.76 18.25 -18.33
CA GLY A 300 0.33 17.87 -19.68
C GLY A 300 -0.57 18.91 -20.33
N ALA A 301 -1.53 19.46 -19.58
CA ALA A 301 -2.42 20.54 -20.02
C ALA A 301 -1.63 21.82 -20.29
N ILE A 302 -0.72 22.21 -19.38
CA ILE A 302 0.17 23.38 -19.56
C ILE A 302 1.02 23.24 -20.83
N MET A 303 1.60 22.04 -21.08
CA MET A 303 2.34 21.80 -22.32
C MET A 303 1.45 21.86 -23.58
N ALA A 304 0.21 21.39 -23.50
CA ALA A 304 -0.74 21.47 -24.61
C ALA A 304 -1.15 22.92 -24.90
N GLU A 305 -1.45 23.70 -23.86
CA GLU A 305 -1.75 25.13 -23.96
C GLU A 305 -0.57 25.92 -24.54
N ALA A 306 0.66 25.64 -24.08
CA ALA A 306 1.87 26.26 -24.62
C ALA A 306 2.10 25.92 -26.10
N ARG A 307 1.82 24.69 -26.53
CA ARG A 307 1.88 24.30 -27.96
C ARG A 307 0.84 25.03 -28.80
N VAL A 308 -0.37 25.21 -28.28
CA VAL A 308 -1.43 25.97 -28.95
C VAL A 308 -1.05 27.45 -29.05
N PHE A 309 -0.45 28.01 -28.00
CA PHE A 309 0.05 29.40 -28.01
C PHE A 309 1.17 29.61 -29.05
N VAL A 310 2.10 28.65 -29.17
CA VAL A 310 3.17 28.68 -30.19
C VAL A 310 2.61 28.46 -31.60
N ALA A 311 1.63 27.57 -31.78
CA ALA A 311 1.01 27.30 -33.08
C ALA A 311 0.09 28.43 -33.57
N ASN A 312 -0.54 29.16 -32.65
CA ASN A 312 -1.52 30.20 -32.97
C ASN A 312 -0.93 31.61 -33.07
N GLY A 313 0.38 31.80 -32.88
CA GLY A 313 1.13 33.04 -33.13
C GLY A 313 0.38 34.34 -32.82
N ASP A 314 0.59 34.91 -31.63
CA ASP A 314 -0.05 36.16 -31.19
C ASP A 314 -0.06 37.28 -32.27
N PRO A 315 -1.24 37.74 -32.75
CA PRO A 315 -1.35 38.87 -33.69
C PRO A 315 -1.23 40.25 -33.02
N PHE A 316 -1.13 40.35 -31.69
CA PHE A 316 -1.17 41.63 -30.97
C PHE A 316 -0.06 41.74 -29.92
N GLY A 317 1.17 41.93 -30.40
CA GLY A 317 2.34 42.07 -29.54
C GLY A 317 2.25 43.19 -28.50
N ARG A 318 2.71 42.89 -27.28
CA ARG A 318 3.19 43.90 -26.33
C ARG A 318 4.32 43.34 -25.46
N GLY A 319 5.55 43.71 -25.83
CA GLY A 319 6.70 43.88 -24.95
C GLY A 319 7.23 42.64 -24.23
N GLU A 320 8.22 41.99 -24.83
CA GLU A 320 9.56 41.84 -24.25
C GLU A 320 10.47 41.14 -25.28
N GLU A 321 11.55 41.80 -25.69
CA GLU A 321 12.64 41.25 -26.52
C GLU A 321 13.53 40.25 -25.74
N GLU A 322 12.98 39.58 -24.72
CA GLU A 322 13.63 38.46 -24.06
C GLU A 322 12.83 37.17 -24.32
N GLY A 323 13.42 36.26 -25.10
CA GLY A 323 13.28 34.85 -24.76
C GLY A 323 12.28 34.01 -25.55
N ASP A 324 12.21 34.13 -26.88
CA ASP A 324 11.72 33.00 -27.70
C ASP A 324 12.56 31.73 -27.37
N GLY A 325 13.87 31.89 -27.25
CA GLY A 325 14.77 30.85 -26.72
C GLY A 325 14.58 30.51 -25.24
N GLY A 326 13.97 31.39 -24.44
CA GLY A 326 13.67 31.17 -23.02
C GLY A 326 12.43 30.29 -22.84
N ARG A 327 11.34 30.63 -23.54
CA ARG A 327 10.09 29.84 -23.56
C ARG A 327 10.30 28.44 -24.14
N VAL A 328 11.15 28.31 -25.16
CA VAL A 328 11.55 27.01 -25.72
C VAL A 328 12.32 26.18 -24.68
N ARG A 329 13.25 26.78 -23.93
CA ARG A 329 14.00 26.11 -22.85
C ARG A 329 13.09 25.73 -21.67
N GLU A 330 12.13 26.58 -21.30
CA GLU A 330 11.14 26.31 -20.26
C GLU A 330 10.20 25.17 -20.64
N HIS A 331 9.74 25.14 -21.89
CA HIS A 331 8.92 24.05 -22.41
C HIS A 331 9.71 22.73 -22.51
N GLU A 332 10.99 22.78 -22.88
CA GLU A 332 11.87 21.60 -22.86
C GLU A 332 12.12 21.09 -21.43
N LEU A 333 12.33 22.01 -20.48
CA LEU A 333 12.48 21.69 -19.06
C LEU A 333 11.19 21.04 -18.52
N LEU A 334 10.01 21.60 -18.83
CA LEU A 334 8.72 21.05 -18.43
C LEU A 334 8.49 19.66 -19.03
N PHE A 335 8.90 19.44 -20.28
CA PHE A 335 8.84 18.12 -20.91
C PHE A 335 9.74 17.11 -20.20
N ARG A 336 10.96 17.51 -19.81
CA ARG A 336 11.89 16.67 -19.04
C ARG A 336 11.34 16.36 -17.65
N ILE A 337 10.77 17.34 -16.96
CA ILE A 337 10.11 17.17 -15.66
C ILE A 337 8.92 16.22 -15.81
N ASN A 338 8.06 16.39 -16.83
CA ASN A 338 6.93 15.50 -17.09
C ASN A 338 7.38 14.06 -17.39
N ALA A 339 8.46 13.88 -18.14
CA ALA A 339 9.06 12.57 -18.39
C ALA A 339 9.60 11.93 -17.10
N GLN A 340 10.26 12.71 -16.24
CA GLN A 340 10.72 12.25 -14.93
C GLN A 340 9.55 11.88 -14.01
N MET A 341 8.49 12.67 -13.97
CA MET A 341 7.29 12.35 -13.18
C MET A 341 6.61 11.06 -13.67
N LYS A 342 6.55 10.84 -14.99
CA LYS A 342 6.04 9.58 -15.57
C LYS A 342 6.92 8.38 -15.24
N ALA A 343 8.24 8.55 -15.29
CA ALA A 343 9.18 7.49 -14.89
C ALA A 343 9.03 7.17 -13.40
N PHE A 344 8.97 8.19 -12.55
CA PHE A 344 8.73 8.05 -11.11
C PHE A 344 7.38 7.38 -10.83
N ARG A 345 6.31 7.76 -11.55
CA ARG A 345 4.99 7.11 -11.43
C ARG A 345 5.08 5.62 -11.73
N LYS A 346 5.84 5.22 -12.75
CA LYS A 346 6.07 3.82 -13.11
C LYS A 346 6.88 3.08 -12.04
N GLU A 347 7.92 3.69 -11.48
CA GLU A 347 8.71 3.11 -10.39
C GLU A 347 7.89 2.95 -9.11
N LEU A 348 7.07 3.96 -8.78
CA LEU A 348 6.15 3.93 -7.66
C LEU A 348 5.07 2.85 -7.83
N GLN A 349 4.53 2.70 -9.04
CA GLN A 349 3.60 1.61 -9.34
C GLN A 349 4.27 0.25 -9.16
N GLY A 350 5.48 0.06 -9.71
CA GLY A 350 6.25 -1.16 -9.48
C GLY A 350 6.59 -1.38 -8.01
N PHE A 351 6.76 -0.33 -7.20
CA PHE A 351 6.93 -0.43 -5.75
C PHE A 351 5.65 -0.90 -5.06
N ILE A 352 4.49 -0.33 -5.42
CA ILE A 352 3.18 -0.76 -4.92
C ILE A 352 2.94 -2.24 -5.26
N ASP A 353 3.17 -2.65 -6.51
CA ASP A 353 2.99 -4.03 -6.96
C ASP A 353 3.91 -5.00 -6.17
N ARG A 354 5.12 -4.57 -5.80
CA ARG A 354 6.04 -5.35 -4.94
C ARG A 354 5.56 -5.47 -3.49
N LEU A 355 4.76 -4.52 -3.00
CA LEU A 355 4.15 -4.56 -1.67
C LEU A 355 2.92 -5.48 -1.62
N GLU A 356 2.37 -5.92 -2.75
CA GLU A 356 1.13 -6.72 -2.83
C GLU A 356 1.28 -8.22 -2.47
N LEU A 357 2.45 -8.69 -1.97
CA LEU A 357 2.80 -9.99 -1.32
C LEU A 357 4.01 -10.71 -1.97
N PRO A 358 4.73 -11.61 -1.24
CA PRO A 358 6.02 -12.15 -1.67
C PRO A 358 5.86 -13.10 -2.85
N ARG A 359 6.64 -12.91 -3.92
CA ARG A 359 6.87 -13.94 -4.96
C ARG A 359 7.34 -15.25 -4.31
N PRO A 360 6.59 -16.36 -4.37
CA PRO A 360 7.22 -17.65 -4.46
C PRO A 360 7.72 -17.81 -5.90
N GLU A 361 8.96 -18.28 -6.04
CA GLU A 361 9.61 -18.65 -7.30
C GLU A 361 10.07 -17.51 -8.22
N GLU A 362 11.33 -17.13 -8.04
CA GLU A 362 12.28 -16.90 -9.15
C GLU A 362 13.71 -16.94 -8.57
N ARG A 363 14.02 -18.06 -7.89
CA ARG A 363 15.38 -18.50 -7.60
C ARG A 363 15.59 -19.88 -8.23
N ARG A 364 15.59 -19.92 -9.55
CA ARG A 364 16.37 -20.89 -10.33
C ARG A 364 17.02 -20.13 -11.47
N SER A 365 18.17 -19.56 -11.15
CA SER A 365 19.20 -19.14 -12.07
C SER A 365 19.61 -20.30 -12.98
N GLU A 366 19.71 -19.99 -14.28
CA GLU A 366 20.74 -20.42 -15.24
C GLU A 366 21.43 -21.77 -15.00
N GLU A 367 21.21 -22.74 -15.90
CA GLU A 367 22.28 -23.31 -16.73
C GLU A 367 21.71 -24.18 -17.89
N PRO A 368 22.36 -24.17 -19.08
CA PRO A 368 21.94 -24.91 -20.26
C PRO A 368 22.54 -26.32 -20.24
N LEU A 369 21.92 -27.30 -20.92
CA LEU A 369 22.64 -28.38 -21.62
C LEU A 369 21.65 -29.25 -22.41
N SER A 370 21.90 -29.32 -23.71
CA SER A 370 21.36 -30.24 -24.71
C SER A 370 21.60 -31.71 -24.36
N VAL A 371 20.66 -32.62 -24.70
CA VAL A 371 20.78 -33.59 -25.81
C VAL A 371 19.51 -34.46 -25.91
N SER A 372 18.98 -34.57 -27.12
CA SER A 372 17.94 -35.53 -27.56
C SER A 372 18.52 -36.96 -27.72
N PRO A 373 17.71 -38.04 -27.82
CA PRO A 373 17.16 -38.40 -29.14
C PRO A 373 15.76 -39.06 -29.17
N THR A 374 14.99 -38.65 -30.20
CA THR A 374 14.16 -39.45 -31.13
C THR A 374 12.99 -40.35 -30.65
N LEU A 375 11.76 -39.92 -30.98
CA LEU A 375 10.87 -40.55 -31.99
C LEU A 375 9.79 -39.51 -32.37
N GLY A 376 9.83 -38.91 -33.57
CA GLY A 376 8.87 -39.14 -34.67
C GLY A 376 7.39 -39.03 -34.25
N GLN A 377 6.52 -38.17 -34.79
CA GLN A 377 6.39 -37.70 -36.16
C GLN A 377 5.11 -36.80 -36.27
N TYR A 378 5.13 -35.84 -37.22
CA TYR A 378 4.03 -35.08 -37.84
C TYR A 378 3.24 -33.99 -37.06
N LEU A 379 3.52 -32.73 -37.45
CA LEU A 379 2.58 -31.60 -37.41
C LEU A 379 2.24 -31.20 -38.86
N PRO A 380 1.06 -30.60 -39.13
CA PRO A 380 1.15 -29.21 -39.60
C PRO A 380 0.12 -28.24 -38.97
N LYS A 381 0.65 -27.04 -38.77
CA LYS A 381 0.14 -25.67 -38.53
C LYS A 381 -1.38 -25.37 -38.62
N PRO A 382 -1.90 -24.46 -37.77
CA PRO A 382 -3.21 -23.83 -37.95
C PRO A 382 -3.17 -22.64 -38.94
N CYS A 383 -4.20 -22.53 -39.78
CA CYS A 383 -4.42 -21.48 -40.79
C CYS A 383 -4.91 -20.15 -40.19
N PRO A 384 -4.68 -18.99 -40.87
CA PRO A 384 -5.24 -17.68 -40.52
C PRO A 384 -6.69 -17.49 -41.05
N PRO A 385 -7.47 -16.51 -40.53
CA PRO A 385 -8.88 -16.32 -40.88
C PRO A 385 -9.10 -15.73 -42.29
N PRO A 386 -10.29 -15.91 -42.89
CA PRO A 386 -10.54 -15.58 -44.29
C PRO A 386 -10.74 -14.08 -44.52
N GLN A 387 -10.17 -13.59 -45.62
CA GLN A 387 -10.41 -12.26 -46.19
C GLN A 387 -11.75 -12.25 -46.92
N LEU A 388 -12.60 -11.27 -46.61
CA LEU A 388 -13.84 -10.95 -47.33
C LEU A 388 -13.50 -10.42 -48.74
N LEU A 389 -13.77 -11.23 -49.76
CA LEU A 389 -13.74 -10.80 -51.17
C LEU A 389 -15.05 -10.09 -51.51
N LEU A 390 -14.95 -8.79 -51.78
CA LEU A 390 -16.01 -7.96 -52.34
C LEU A 390 -16.22 -8.33 -53.82
N PHE A 391 -17.27 -9.08 -54.13
CA PHE A 391 -17.71 -9.31 -55.51
C PHE A 391 -18.43 -8.06 -56.03
N HIS A 392 -17.78 -7.38 -56.99
CA HIS A 392 -18.38 -6.32 -57.80
C HIS A 392 -19.29 -6.97 -58.85
N CYS A 393 -20.61 -6.89 -58.67
CA CYS A 393 -21.58 -7.25 -59.71
C CYS A 393 -21.73 -6.09 -60.70
N HIS A 394 -21.26 -6.30 -61.93
CA HIS A 394 -21.67 -5.52 -63.09
C HIS A 394 -23.15 -5.76 -63.37
N PHE A 395 -23.96 -4.70 -63.27
CA PHE A 395 -25.27 -4.67 -63.90
C PHE A 395 -25.29 -3.64 -65.01
N HIS A 396 -25.54 -4.15 -66.21
CA HIS A 396 -25.69 -3.45 -67.47
C HIS A 396 -27.05 -2.73 -67.46
N GLN A 397 -27.10 -1.41 -67.60
CA GLN A 397 -28.35 -0.73 -67.98
C GLN A 397 -28.09 0.35 -69.02
N THR A 398 -28.30 -0.10 -70.25
CA THR A 398 -28.79 0.57 -71.46
C THR A 398 -29.08 2.07 -71.39
N ASN A 399 -28.39 2.78 -72.30
CA ASN A 399 -28.77 4.05 -72.91
C ASN A 399 -30.26 4.15 -73.25
N TYR A 400 -30.90 5.27 -72.90
CA TYR A 400 -31.86 5.95 -73.76
C TYR A 400 -31.73 7.46 -73.58
N LEU A 401 -31.46 8.13 -74.70
CA LEU A 401 -31.53 9.57 -74.87
C LEU A 401 -33.00 10.03 -74.83
N THR A 402 -33.30 11.11 -74.10
CA THR A 402 -33.84 12.38 -74.65
C THR A 402 -33.85 13.46 -73.58
#